data_AF-A0A137QGY6-F1
#
_entry.id   AF-A0A137QGY6-F1
#
_cell.length_a   1.000
_cell.length_b   1.000
_cell.length_c   1.000
_cell.angle_alpha   90.00
_cell.angle_beta   90.00
_cell.angle_gamma   90.00
#
_symmetry.space_group_name_H-M   'P 1'
#
loop_
_entity.id
_entity.type
_entity.pdbx_description
1 polymer ?
#
loop_
_entity_poly.entity_id
_entity_poly.type
_entity_poly.pdbx_seq_one_letter_code
_entity_poly.pdbx_strand_id
1 'polypeptide(L)'
;MPKAQNSSSRPTSRAPEFYGFVAWASTSVLFVVYILWALLPDEWIVAMGVEWYPNREWSILIPAWSIIVIILTYIVYWSLALLGTPSFSDLSTMTDSFVQLPPSGQSPNAYIVSADSSAIPHLYDIPIGMVNRVLYHRKTTDKD
;
A
#
# COMPACT_ATOMS: atom_id res chain seq x y z
N MET A 1 6.37 -40.40 24.25
CA MET A 1 5.43 -39.87 25.28
C MET A 1 6.12 -38.72 26.03
N PRO A 2 5.40 -37.67 26.43
CA PRO A 2 5.35 -36.41 25.69
C PRO A 2 5.76 -35.18 26.54
N LYS A 3 5.97 -34.04 25.88
CA LYS A 3 5.57 -32.76 26.48
C LYS A 3 4.81 -31.96 25.43
N ALA A 4 3.48 -32.01 25.55
CA ALA A 4 2.57 -31.13 24.85
C ALA A 4 2.92 -29.69 25.21
N GLN A 5 3.26 -28.88 24.21
CA GLN A 5 3.29 -27.43 24.36
C GLN A 5 1.84 -26.98 24.49
N ASN A 6 1.45 -26.65 25.72
CA ASN A 6 0.18 -26.03 26.05
C ASN A 6 0.03 -24.76 25.20
N SER A 7 -0.94 -24.77 24.28
CA SER A 7 -1.43 -23.57 23.63
C SER A 7 -2.01 -22.66 24.70
N SER A 8 -1.24 -21.64 25.09
CA SER A 8 -1.73 -20.55 25.92
C SER A 8 -2.83 -19.83 25.12
N SER A 9 -4.08 -20.19 25.36
CA SER A 9 -5.24 -19.41 24.95
C SER A 9 -5.10 -18.02 25.55
N ARG A 10 -4.62 -17.06 24.75
CA ARG A 10 -4.74 -15.64 25.10
C ARG A 10 -6.21 -15.40 25.39
N PRO A 11 -6.59 -14.82 26.55
CA PRO A 11 -7.94 -14.34 26.71
C PRO A 11 -8.13 -13.30 25.60
N THR A 12 -8.90 -13.65 24.58
CA THR A 12 -9.37 -12.72 23.57
C THR A 12 -10.17 -11.69 24.34
N SER A 13 -9.51 -10.57 24.67
CA SER A 13 -10.10 -9.46 25.39
C SER A 13 -11.38 -9.11 24.65
N ARG A 14 -12.54 -9.20 25.31
CA ARG A 14 -13.83 -8.76 24.77
C ARG A 14 -13.87 -7.24 24.58
N ALA A 15 -12.83 -6.52 25.00
CA ALA A 15 -12.78 -5.06 24.99
C ALA A 15 -12.95 -4.42 23.59
N PRO A 16 -12.37 -4.92 22.48
CA PRO A 16 -12.51 -4.30 21.16
C PRO A 16 -13.96 -4.24 20.66
N GLU A 17 -14.78 -5.25 20.98
CA GLU A 17 -16.18 -5.32 20.54
C GLU A 17 -17.04 -4.26 21.23
N PHE A 18 -16.79 -4.01 22.52
CA PHE A 18 -17.48 -2.96 23.27
C PHE A 18 -17.11 -1.56 22.79
N TYR A 19 -15.84 -1.31 22.47
CA TYR A 19 -15.43 0.00 21.93
C TYR A 19 -16.04 0.28 20.56
N GLY A 20 -16.13 -0.73 19.69
CA GLY A 20 -16.79 -0.61 18.40
C GLY A 20 -18.27 -0.24 18.55
N PHE A 21 -18.99 -0.90 19.46
CA PHE A 21 -20.40 -0.58 19.73
C PHE A 21 -20.58 0.83 20.29
N VAL A 22 -19.77 1.23 21.28
CA VAL A 22 -19.84 2.57 21.88
C VAL A 22 -19.52 3.64 20.83
N ALA A 23 -18.46 3.46 20.04
CA ALA A 23 -18.09 4.39 18.98
C ALA A 23 -19.17 4.47 17.89
N TRP A 24 -19.77 3.35 17.49
CA TRP A 24 -20.87 3.33 16.53
C TRP A 24 -22.11 4.04 17.07
N ALA A 25 -22.52 3.74 18.31
CA ALA A 25 -23.68 4.36 18.94
C ALA A 25 -23.47 5.87 19.14
N SER A 26 -22.30 6.28 19.65
CA SER A 26 -21.99 7.70 19.84
C SER A 26 -21.92 8.45 18.52
N THR A 27 -21.29 7.88 17.49
CA THR A 27 -21.21 8.50 16.16
C THR A 27 -22.59 8.61 15.52
N SER A 28 -23.45 7.59 15.68
CA SER A 28 -24.81 7.62 15.16
C SER A 28 -25.66 8.71 15.82
N VAL A 29 -25.59 8.84 17.15
CA VAL A 29 -26.29 9.91 17.89
C VAL A 29 -25.80 11.29 17.46
N LEU A 30 -24.47 11.49 17.40
CA LEU A 30 -23.88 12.76 16.95
C LEU A 30 -24.27 13.09 15.51
N PHE A 31 -24.33 12.08 14.64
CA PHE A 31 -24.74 12.26 13.25
C PHE A 31 -26.21 12.69 13.15
N VAL A 32 -27.12 12.08 13.91
CA VAL A 32 -28.53 12.51 13.96
C VAL A 32 -28.64 13.95 14.46
N VAL A 33 -27.94 14.29 15.54
CA VAL A 33 -27.91 15.68 16.06
C VAL A 33 -27.37 16.65 15.02
N TYR A 34 -26.31 16.28 14.29
CA TYR A 34 -25.74 17.08 13.22
C TYR A 34 -26.74 17.31 12.07
N ILE A 35 -27.46 16.27 11.63
CA ILE A 35 -28.47 16.40 10.58
C ILE A 35 -29.64 17.28 11.05
N LEU A 36 -30.10 17.09 12.28
CA LEU A 36 -31.15 17.92 12.87
C LEU A 36 -30.70 19.39 12.92
N TRP A 37 -29.48 19.66 13.40
CA TRP A 37 -28.92 21.02 13.42
C TRP A 37 -28.77 21.62 12.01
N ALA A 38 -28.36 20.83 11.02
CA ALA A 38 -28.18 21.29 9.65
C ALA A 38 -29.50 21.63 8.94
N LEU A 39 -30.58 20.85 9.19
CA LEU A 39 -31.83 20.94 8.43
C LEU A 39 -32.99 21.64 9.15
N LEU A 40 -33.05 21.64 10.50
CA LEU A 40 -34.15 22.31 11.22
C LEU A 40 -34.08 23.83 11.02
N PRO A 41 -35.22 24.53 10.92
CA PRO A 41 -35.26 25.99 10.95
C PRO A 41 -34.84 26.57 12.32
N ASP A 42 -34.33 27.80 12.33
CA ASP A 42 -33.81 28.49 13.53
C ASP A 42 -34.84 28.53 14.67
N GLU A 43 -36.11 28.75 14.34
CA GLU A 43 -37.23 28.84 15.30
C GLU A 43 -37.33 27.61 16.20
N TRP A 44 -37.11 26.42 15.64
CA TRP A 44 -37.21 25.17 16.38
C TRP A 44 -36.00 24.94 17.28
N ILE A 45 -34.82 25.39 16.84
CA ILE A 45 -33.58 25.30 17.62
C ILE A 45 -33.64 26.23 18.83
N VAL A 46 -34.10 27.47 18.62
CA VAL A 46 -34.30 28.45 19.70
C VAL A 46 -35.41 27.99 20.66
N ALA A 47 -36.49 27.40 20.16
CA ALA A 47 -37.54 26.83 21.00
C ALA A 47 -37.06 25.66 21.89
N MET A 48 -36.03 24.92 21.47
CA MET A 48 -35.36 23.90 22.29
C MET A 48 -34.43 24.50 23.36
N GLY A 49 -34.29 25.83 23.43
CA GLY A 49 -33.46 26.54 24.40
C GLY A 49 -32.00 26.71 23.97
N VAL A 50 -31.68 26.47 22.70
CA VAL A 50 -30.32 26.67 22.16
C VAL A 50 -30.23 28.07 21.53
N GLU A 51 -29.75 29.04 22.31
CA GLU A 51 -29.63 30.43 21.88
C GLU A 51 -28.37 30.70 21.03
N TRP A 52 -27.35 29.85 21.13
CA TRP A 52 -26.11 29.99 20.38
C TRP A 52 -25.68 28.66 19.76
N TYR A 53 -25.47 28.67 18.45
CA TYR A 53 -24.89 27.58 17.66
C TYR A 53 -24.00 28.15 16.55
N PRO A 54 -23.03 27.37 16.04
CA PRO A 54 -22.15 27.82 14.96
C PRO A 54 -22.93 28.14 13.67
N ASN A 55 -22.34 28.96 12.78
CA ASN A 55 -22.97 29.34 11.51
C ASN A 55 -23.38 28.09 10.69
N ARG A 56 -24.55 28.11 10.06
CA ARG A 56 -25.08 27.00 9.27
C ARG A 56 -24.20 26.61 8.09
N GLU A 57 -23.35 27.51 7.61
CA GLU A 57 -22.35 27.22 6.56
C GLU A 57 -21.41 26.07 6.94
N TRP A 58 -21.17 25.83 8.24
CA TRP A 58 -20.38 24.69 8.68
C TRP A 58 -21.00 23.34 8.33
N SER A 59 -22.33 23.28 8.12
CA SER A 59 -23.01 22.08 7.63
C SER A 59 -22.54 21.66 6.23
N ILE A 60 -22.14 22.59 5.38
CA ILE A 60 -21.59 22.26 4.05
C ILE A 60 -20.07 22.18 4.05
N LEU A 61 -19.40 22.99 4.88
CA LEU A 61 -17.94 23.00 4.97
C LEU A 61 -17.40 21.68 5.52
N ILE A 62 -17.99 21.11 6.57
CA ILE A 62 -17.55 19.85 7.17
C ILE A 62 -17.48 18.70 6.14
N PRO A 63 -18.57 18.37 5.40
CA PRO A 63 -18.52 17.30 4.40
C PRO A 63 -17.60 17.64 3.22
N ALA A 64 -17.57 18.90 2.77
CA ALA A 64 -16.68 19.32 1.68
C ALA A 64 -15.18 19.13 2.04
N TRP A 65 -14.78 19.59 3.23
CA TRP A 65 -13.41 19.42 3.73
C TRP A 65 -13.06 17.95 4.00
N SER A 66 -14.02 17.14 4.47
CA SER A 66 -13.81 15.70 4.66
C SER A 66 -13.42 15.01 3.34
N ILE A 67 -14.12 15.33 2.24
CA ILE A 67 -13.79 14.78 0.90
C ILE A 67 -12.39 15.21 0.48
N ILE A 68 -12.02 16.49 0.69
CA ILE A 68 -10.69 17.00 0.36
C ILE A 68 -9.61 16.25 1.14
N VAL A 69 -9.82 16.03 2.45
CA VAL A 69 -8.87 15.28 3.30
C VAL A 69 -8.73 13.84 2.83
N ILE A 70 -9.82 13.17 2.44
CA ILE A 70 -9.76 11.80 1.89
C ILE A 70 -8.92 11.77 0.62
N ILE A 71 -9.20 12.66 -0.34
CA ILE A 71 -8.44 12.73 -1.60
C ILE A 71 -6.97 13.03 -1.31
N LEU A 72 -6.69 14.00 -0.44
CA LEU A 72 -5.33 14.37 -0.05
C LEU A 72 -4.58 13.17 0.56
N THR A 73 -5.24 12.38 1.41
CA THR A 73 -4.66 11.18 2.02
C THR A 73 -4.21 10.18 0.96
N TYR A 74 -5.02 9.94 -0.07
CA TYR A 74 -4.64 9.07 -1.19
C TYR A 74 -3.47 9.64 -1.98
N ILE A 75 -3.50 10.93 -2.33
CA ILE A 75 -2.41 11.56 -3.08
C ILE A 75 -1.09 11.46 -2.29
N VAL A 76 -1.12 11.75 -0.99
CA VAL A 76 0.04 11.66 -0.12
C VAL A 76 0.54 10.23 -0.01
N TYR A 77 -0.35 9.24 0.15
CA TYR A 77 0.02 7.83 0.18
C TYR A 77 0.72 7.40 -1.12
N TRP A 78 0.16 7.77 -2.28
CA TRP A 78 0.77 7.51 -3.58
C TRP A 78 2.13 8.18 -3.72
N SER A 79 2.25 9.44 -3.30
CA SER A 79 3.53 10.17 -3.32
C SER A 79 4.59 9.49 -2.45
N LEU A 80 4.22 9.05 -1.25
CA LEU A 80 5.10 8.30 -0.36
C LEU A 80 5.51 6.95 -0.94
N ALA A 81 4.59 6.23 -1.57
CA ALA A 81 4.89 4.97 -2.25
C ALA A 81 5.89 5.18 -3.41
N LEU A 82 5.73 6.25 -4.18
CA LEU A 82 6.68 6.62 -5.25
C LEU A 82 8.04 7.03 -4.68
N LEU A 83 8.08 7.78 -3.58
CA LEU A 83 9.32 8.13 -2.88
C LEU A 83 10.04 6.91 -2.30
N GLY A 84 9.30 5.87 -1.90
CA GLY A 84 9.85 4.61 -1.40
C GLY A 84 10.32 3.64 -2.49
N THR A 85 10.07 3.95 -3.77
CA THR A 85 10.47 3.08 -4.89
C THR A 85 11.92 3.39 -5.30
N PRO A 86 12.79 2.38 -5.51
CA PRO A 86 14.13 2.60 -6.05
C PRO A 86 14.10 3.22 -7.45
N SER A 87 15.22 3.81 -7.87
CA SER A 87 15.35 4.42 -9.21
C SER A 87 15.01 3.41 -10.31
N PHE A 88 14.36 3.86 -11.38
CA PHE A 88 14.03 3.00 -12.54
C PHE A 88 15.25 2.34 -13.19
N SER A 89 16.43 2.93 -13.02
CA SER A 89 17.69 2.39 -13.54
C SER A 89 18.35 1.38 -12.59
N ASP A 90 17.84 1.23 -11.37
CA ASP A 90 18.38 0.30 -10.39
C ASP A 90 17.78 -1.10 -10.56
N LEU A 91 18.66 -2.09 -10.64
CA LEU A 91 18.30 -3.49 -10.84
C LEU A 91 17.50 -4.05 -9.65
N SER A 92 17.68 -3.44 -8.46
CA SER A 92 16.89 -3.74 -7.25
C SER A 92 15.38 -3.60 -7.44
N THR A 93 14.92 -2.87 -8.46
CA THR A 93 13.50 -2.78 -8.83
C THR A 93 12.95 -4.11 -9.37
N MET A 94 13.80 -4.91 -10.03
CA MET A 94 13.44 -6.16 -10.69
C MET A 94 13.95 -7.40 -9.95
N THR A 95 14.96 -7.25 -9.11
CA THR A 95 15.63 -8.35 -8.41
C THR A 95 15.48 -8.22 -6.90
N ASP A 96 15.26 -9.33 -6.21
CA ASP A 96 15.20 -9.37 -4.76
C ASP A 96 16.59 -9.53 -4.13
N SER A 97 16.63 -9.66 -2.80
CA SER A 97 17.88 -9.86 -2.05
C SER A 97 18.49 -11.26 -2.19
N PHE A 98 17.79 -12.21 -2.80
CA PHE A 98 18.24 -13.59 -2.99
C PHE A 98 18.79 -13.85 -4.40
N VAL A 99 18.74 -12.84 -5.27
CA VAL A 99 19.31 -12.93 -6.63
C VAL A 99 20.80 -13.24 -6.59
N GLN A 100 21.23 -14.23 -7.38
CA GLN A 100 22.63 -14.62 -7.50
C GLN A 100 23.20 -14.07 -8.80
N LEU A 101 23.73 -12.84 -8.77
CA LEU A 101 24.37 -12.21 -9.91
C LEU A 101 25.90 -12.37 -9.83
N PRO A 102 26.60 -12.53 -10.97
CA PRO A 102 28.04 -12.53 -10.98
C PRO A 102 28.59 -11.15 -10.59
N PRO A 103 29.78 -11.09 -9.98
CA PRO A 103 30.39 -9.82 -9.56
C PRO A 103 30.55 -8.85 -10.73
N SER A 104 30.01 -7.64 -10.59
CA SER A 104 30.16 -6.56 -11.56
C SER A 104 31.62 -6.20 -11.78
N GLY A 105 32.10 -6.20 -13.03
CA GLY A 105 33.45 -5.75 -13.39
C GLY A 105 34.50 -6.84 -13.59
N GLN A 106 34.14 -8.13 -13.45
CA GLN A 106 35.04 -9.21 -13.87
C GLN A 106 35.01 -9.38 -15.39
N SER A 107 36.17 -9.21 -16.01
CA SER A 107 36.47 -9.67 -17.37
C SER A 107 37.34 -10.92 -17.28
N PRO A 108 36.96 -12.07 -17.88
CA PRO A 108 35.81 -12.26 -18.76
C PRO A 108 34.48 -12.38 -17.99
N ASN A 109 33.39 -12.03 -18.67
CA ASN A 109 32.03 -12.11 -18.11
C ASN A 109 31.72 -13.55 -17.69
N ALA A 110 31.30 -13.75 -16.44
CA ALA A 110 31.03 -15.06 -15.87
C ALA A 110 30.00 -15.89 -16.66
N TYR A 111 29.02 -15.24 -17.30
CA TYR A 111 28.04 -15.91 -18.16
C TYR A 111 28.66 -16.49 -19.45
N ILE A 112 29.77 -15.91 -19.93
CA ILE A 112 30.49 -16.39 -21.12
C ILE A 112 31.43 -17.54 -20.72
N VAL A 113 32.12 -17.42 -19.59
CA VAL A 113 32.99 -18.49 -19.07
C VAL A 113 32.18 -19.76 -18.79
N SER A 114 30.98 -19.61 -18.23
CA SER A 114 30.06 -20.74 -17.99
C SER A 114 29.48 -21.38 -19.25
N ALA A 115 29.61 -20.74 -20.43
CA ALA A 115 29.16 -21.31 -21.69
C ALA A 115 30.19 -22.26 -22.33
N ASP A 116 31.43 -22.30 -21.84
CA ASP A 116 32.44 -23.25 -22.31
C ASP A 116 32.10 -24.67 -21.85
N SER A 117 32.19 -25.64 -22.76
CA SER A 117 31.91 -27.06 -22.47
C SER A 117 32.90 -27.68 -21.48
N SER A 118 34.06 -27.05 -21.27
CA SER A 118 35.09 -27.48 -20.31
C SER A 118 34.99 -26.80 -18.93
N ALA A 119 34.15 -25.77 -18.80
CA ALA A 119 33.99 -25.03 -17.55
C ALA A 119 32.99 -25.71 -16.61
N ILE A 120 33.25 -25.62 -15.30
CA ILE A 120 32.27 -25.97 -14.26
C ILE A 120 31.60 -24.67 -13.83
N PRO A 121 30.36 -24.39 -14.27
CA PRO A 121 29.72 -23.11 -14.00
C PRO A 121 29.24 -23.03 -12.55
N HIS A 122 29.45 -21.87 -11.93
CA HIS A 122 28.77 -21.53 -10.67
C HIS A 122 27.30 -21.20 -10.94
N LEU A 123 26.45 -21.42 -9.93
CA LEU A 123 25.02 -21.13 -10.01
C LEU A 123 24.81 -19.61 -9.99
N TYR A 124 24.31 -19.05 -11.10
CA TYR A 124 23.93 -17.64 -11.22
C TYR A 124 22.57 -17.54 -11.91
N ASP A 125 21.79 -16.54 -11.53
CA ASP A 125 20.52 -16.21 -12.17
C ASP A 125 20.78 -15.44 -13.47
N ILE A 126 20.15 -15.90 -14.56
CA ILE A 126 20.31 -15.26 -15.87
C ILE A 126 19.18 -14.24 -16.07
N PRO A 127 19.49 -12.95 -16.31
CA PRO A 127 18.46 -11.93 -16.52
C PRO A 127 17.57 -12.28 -17.71
N ILE A 128 16.24 -12.13 -17.54
CA ILE A 128 15.26 -12.45 -18.57
C ILE A 128 15.51 -11.71 -19.90
N GLY A 129 16.02 -10.48 -19.84
CA GLY A 129 16.39 -9.72 -21.04
C GLY A 129 17.52 -10.39 -21.85
N MET A 130 18.48 -11.03 -21.17
CA MET A 130 19.54 -11.80 -21.81
C MET A 130 18.99 -13.07 -22.45
N VAL A 131 18.16 -13.82 -21.71
CA VAL A 131 17.49 -15.03 -22.21
C VAL A 131 16.64 -14.70 -23.45
N ASN A 132 15.84 -13.64 -23.37
CA ASN A 132 14.99 -13.20 -24.48
C ASN A 132 15.83 -12.83 -25.71
N ARG A 133 16.92 -12.08 -25.51
CA ARG A 133 17.84 -11.74 -26.60
C ARG A 133 18.51 -12.97 -27.21
N VAL A 134 18.92 -13.96 -26.42
CA VAL A 134 19.57 -15.15 -26.99
C VAL A 134 18.57 -16.04 -27.72
N LEU A 135 17.39 -16.27 -27.15
CA LEU A 135 16.38 -17.17 -27.71
C LEU A 135 15.60 -16.58 -28.88
N TYR A 136 15.27 -15.28 -28.82
CA TYR A 136 14.32 -14.65 -29.76
C TYR A 136 14.94 -13.58 -30.65
N HIS A 137 16.22 -13.25 -30.52
CA HIS A 137 16.90 -12.38 -31.48
C HIS A 137 17.18 -13.13 -32.78
N ARG A 138 16.12 -13.37 -33.55
CA ARG A 138 16.19 -13.91 -34.90
C ARG A 138 16.72 -12.79 -35.81
N LYS A 139 17.85 -13.04 -36.48
CA LYS A 139 18.25 -12.25 -37.65
C LYS A 139 17.09 -12.28 -38.64
N THR A 140 16.47 -11.13 -38.90
CA THR A 140 15.76 -10.88 -40.15
C THR A 140 16.80 -11.01 -41.25
N THR A 141 17.00 -12.23 -41.74
CA THR A 141 17.72 -12.45 -43.00
C THR A 141 16.78 -11.90 -44.06
N ASP A 142 17.08 -10.68 -44.48
CA ASP A 142 16.52 -10.05 -45.65
C ASP A 142 16.69 -11.02 -46.82
N LYS A 143 15.58 -11.37 -47.46
CA LYS A 143 15.56 -12.19 -48.66
C LYS A 143 15.42 -11.20 -49.82
N ASP A 144 16.56 -10.82 -50.38
CA ASP A 144 16.68 -10.58 -51.82
C ASP A 144 16.87 -11.93 -52.53
#